data_AF-A0A6S6TBW4-F1
#
_entry.id   AF-A0A6S6TBW4-F1
#
_cell.length_a   1.000
_cell.length_b   1.000
_cell.length_c   1.000
_cell.angle_alpha   90.00
_cell.angle_beta   90.00
_cell.angle_gamma   90.00
#
_symmetry.space_group_name_H-M   'P 1'
#
loop_
_entity.id
_entity.type
_entity.pdbx_description
1 polymer ?
#
loop_
_entity_poly.entity_id
_entity_poly.type
_entity_poly.pdbx_seq_one_letter_code
_entity_poly.pdbx_strand_id
1 'polypeptide(L)' 'MHITYHAAERFLQRVFRFTIYSKTQIRNAMQLLDRDLSKLQTRNKRHVILPSFPNFYGVFLENTLVTVIPKRTNATL' A
#
# COMPACT_ATOMS: atom_id res chain seq x y z
N MET A 1 2.24 -13.06 -0.15
CA MET A 1 2.73 -11.79 -0.73
C MET A 1 3.68 -11.19 0.31
N HIS A 2 4.82 -10.62 -0.08
CA HIS A 2 5.69 -9.95 0.90
C HIS A 2 5.36 -8.46 0.97
N ILE A 3 5.39 -7.87 2.16
CA ILE A 3 5.16 -6.44 2.35
C ILE A 3 6.42 -5.89 3.02
N THR A 4 7.03 -4.88 2.43
CA THR A 4 8.20 -4.25 3.04
C THR A 4 7.77 -3.36 4.19
N TYR A 5 8.68 -3.16 5.15
CA TYR A 5 8.49 -2.17 6.21
C TYR A 5 8.22 -0.78 5.61
N HIS A 6 8.98 -0.40 4.58
CA HIS A 6 8.81 0.86 3.87
C HIS A 6 7.41 1.03 3.27
N ALA A 7 6.82 -0.02 2.71
CA ALA A 7 5.48 0.03 2.16
C ALA A 7 4.43 0.35 3.24
N ALA A 8 4.55 -0.26 4.41
CA ALA A 8 3.67 0.01 5.55
C ALA A 8 3.84 1.43 6.09
N GLU A 9 5.07 1.96 6.16
CA GLU A 9 5.31 3.37 6.50
C GLU A 9 4.64 4.32 5.51
N ARG A 10 4.82 4.09 4.20
CA ARG A 10 4.21 4.93 3.17
C ARG A 10 2.70 4.85 3.17
N PHE A 11 2.15 3.70 3.51
CA PHE A 11 0.71 3.53 3.71
C PHE A 11 0.20 4.38 4.88
N LEU A 12 0.83 4.32 6.05
CA LEU A 12 0.47 5.17 7.20
C LEU A 12 0.58 6.67 6.86
N GLN A 13 1.65 7.08 6.19
CA GLN A 13 1.87 8.48 5.81
C GLN A 13 0.86 8.98 4.77
N ARG A 14 0.53 8.18 3.75
CA ARG A 14 -0.24 8.65 2.59
C ARG A 14 -1.73 8.43 2.74
N VAL A 15 -2.12 7.31 3.35
CA VAL A 15 -3.54 6.94 3.52
C VAL A 15 -4.10 7.53 4.81
N PHE A 16 -3.36 7.43 5.92
CA PHE A 16 -3.79 7.93 7.23
C PHE A 16 -3.22 9.30 7.62
N ARG A 17 -2.33 9.87 6.80
CA ARG A 17 -1.68 11.17 7.06
C ARG A 17 -0.89 11.21 8.37
N PHE A 18 -0.37 10.06 8.82
CA PHE A 18 0.45 10.01 10.02
C PHE A 18 1.85 10.54 9.75
N THR A 19 2.31 11.48 10.58
CA THR A 19 3.68 12.01 10.56
C THR A 19 4.60 11.27 11.52
N ILE A 20 4.03 10.65 12.57
CA ILE A 20 4.73 9.85 13.58
C ILE A 20 3.95 8.55 13.77
N TYR A 21 4.67 7.44 13.86
CA TYR A 21 4.07 6.12 14.09
C TYR A 21 5.03 5.20 14.83
N SER A 22 4.47 4.26 15.59
CA SER A 22 5.23 3.26 16.33
C SER A 22 5.52 2.00 15.49
N LYS A 23 6.48 1.19 15.93
CA LYS A 23 6.75 -0.14 15.34
C LYS A 23 5.50 -1.02 15.35
N THR A 24 4.64 -0.90 16.36
CA THR A 24 3.37 -1.63 16.45
C THR A 24 2.40 -1.19 15.37
N GLN A 25 2.27 0.12 15.12
CA GLN A 25 1.41 0.63 14.05
C GLN A 25 1.90 0.18 12.67
N ILE A 26 3.20 0.09 12.46
CA ILE A 26 3.77 -0.43 11.21
C ILE A 26 3.42 -1.90 11.03
N ARG A 27 3.57 -2.74 12.07
CA ARG A 27 3.16 -4.15 12.01
C ARG A 27 1.67 -4.31 11.72
N ASN A 28 0.83 -3.49 12.35
CA ASN A 28 -0.61 -3.50 12.09
C ASN A 28 -0.93 -3.08 10.66
N ALA A 29 -0.22 -2.07 10.12
CA ALA A 29 -0.35 -1.65 8.73
C ALA A 29 0.06 -2.77 7.75
N MET A 30 1.13 -3.51 8.03
CA MET A 30 1.52 -4.68 7.23
C MET A 30 0.42 -5.74 7.21
N GLN A 31 -0.16 -6.07 8.37
CA GLN A 31 -1.26 -7.04 8.47
C GLN A 31 -2.52 -6.57 7.72
N LEU A 32 -2.84 -5.28 7.80
CA LEU A 32 -3.98 -4.70 7.10
C LEU A 32 -3.78 -4.80 5.57
N LEU A 33 -2.62 -4.40 5.08
CA LEU A 33 -2.26 -4.51 3.66
C LEU A 33 -2.27 -5.96 3.19
N ASP A 34 -1.77 -6.90 4.00
CA ASP A 34 -1.77 -8.33 3.65
C ASP A 34 -3.20 -8.85 3.48
N ARG A 35 -4.10 -8.52 4.41
CA ARG A 35 -5.52 -8.88 4.33
C ARG A 35 -6.20 -8.26 3.12
N ASP A 36 -5.99 -6.96 2.90
CA ASP A 36 -6.61 -6.20 1.79
C ASP A 36 -6.23 -6.76 0.42
N LEU A 37 -4.99 -7.24 0.29
CA LEU A 37 -4.42 -7.72 -0.96
C LEU A 37 -4.45 -9.26 -1.11
N SER A 38 -4.77 -9.99 -0.04
CA SER A 38 -4.71 -11.47 0.01
C SER A 38 -5.49 -12.18 -1.09
N LYS A 39 -6.60 -11.60 -1.55
CA LYS A 39 -7.47 -12.16 -2.60
C LYS A 39 -7.10 -11.72 -4.01
N LEU A 40 -6.10 -10.85 -4.17
CA LEU A 40 -5.71 -10.34 -5.48
C LEU A 40 -4.63 -11.21 -6.11
N GLN A 41 -4.85 -11.59 -7.37
CA GLN A 41 -3.76 -12.09 -8.21
C GLN A 41 -2.87 -10.91 -8.64
N THR A 42 -1.81 -10.69 -7.88
CA THR A 42 -0.81 -9.63 -8.15
C THR A 42 0.28 -10.07 -9.14
N ARG A 43 0.27 -11.34 -9.59
CA ARG A 43 1.23 -11.88 -10.56
C ARG A 43 1.25 -10.97 -11.81
N ASN A 44 2.43 -10.43 -12.11
CA ASN A 44 2.77 -9.59 -13.25
C ASN A 44 2.23 -8.14 -13.26
N LYS A 45 1.55 -7.67 -12.21
CA LYS A 45 1.08 -6.27 -12.14
C LYS A 45 2.02 -5.41 -11.30
N ARG A 46 2.64 -4.41 -11.93
CA ARG A 46 3.51 -3.43 -11.24
C ARG A 46 2.73 -2.48 -10.33
N HIS A 47 1.48 -2.16 -10.68
CA HIS A 47 0.58 -1.30 -9.91
C HIS A 47 -0.75 -2.02 -9.69
N VAL A 48 -1.19 -2.10 -8.44
CA VAL A 48 -2.44 -2.75 -8.04
C VAL A 48 -3.20 -1.79 -7.15
N ILE A 49 -4.50 -1.62 -7.40
CA ILE A 49 -5.37 -0.79 -6.55
C ILE A 49 -5.48 -1.48 -5.19
N LEU A 50 -5.35 -0.71 -4.10
CA LEU A 50 -5.68 -1.20 -2.77
C LEU A 50 -7.23 -1.27 -2.64
N PRO A 51 -7.85 -2.46 -2.50
CA PRO A 51 -9.32 -2.58 -2.53
C PRO A 51 -10.03 -1.70 -1.51
N SER A 52 -9.51 -1.63 -0.28
CA SER A 52 -10.07 -0.78 0.78
C SER A 52 -9.71 0.70 0.62
N PHE A 53 -8.76 1.04 -0.27
CA PHE A 53 -8.25 2.40 -0.46
C PHE A 53 -8.12 2.72 -1.96
N PRO A 54 -9.24 2.83 -2.71
CA PRO A 54 -9.24 2.85 -4.18
C PRO A 54 -8.52 4.04 -4.82
N ASN A 55 -8.25 5.09 -4.03
CA ASN A 55 -7.47 6.26 -4.43
C ASN A 55 -5.95 6.02 -4.37
N PHE A 56 -5.51 4.82 -4.02
CA PHE A 56 -4.10 4.47 -3.87
C PHE A 56 -3.73 3.20 -4.63
N TYR A 57 -2.50 3.18 -5.13
CA TYR A 57 -1.87 2.01 -5.71
C TYR A 57 -0.82 1.45 -4.76
N GLY A 58 -0.81 0.12 -4.60
CA GLY A 58 0.37 -0.62 -4.20
C GLY A 58 1.30 -0.85 -5.40
N VAL A 59 2.59 -0.58 -5.23
CA VAL A 59 3.63 -0.84 -6.23
C VAL A 59 4.31 -2.15 -5.89
N PHE A 60 4.40 -3.05 -6.86
CA PHE A 60 4.92 -4.41 -6.68
C PHE A 60 6.19 -4.68 -7.50
N LEU A 61 7.11 -5.43 -6.89
CA LEU A 61 8.26 -6.06 -7.53
C LEU A 61 8.29 -7.53 -7.12
N GLU A 62 8.22 -8.47 -8.06
CA GLU A 62 8.35 -9.92 -7.79
C GLU A 62 7.49 -10.40 -6.59
N ASN A 63 6.19 -10.03 -6.57
CA ASN A 63 5.24 -10.35 -5.50
C ASN A 63 5.51 -9.69 -4.13
N THR A 64 6.38 -8.68 -4.11
CA THR A 64 6.67 -7.84 -2.94
C THR A 64 6.06 -6.46 -3.12
N LEU A 65 5.21 -6.04 -2.18
CA LEU A 65 4.71 -4.66 -2.10
C LEU A 65 5.84 -3.77 -1.56
N VAL A 66 6.35 -2.88 -2.41
CA VAL A 66 7.50 -2.02 -2.10
C VAL A 66 7.10 -0.63 -1.63
N THR A 67 5.98 -0.08 -2.10
CA THR A 67 5.47 1.22 -1.68
C THR A 67 3.98 1.38 -1.98
N VAL A 68 3.33 2.37 -1.36
CA VAL A 68 1.93 2.77 -1.64
C VAL A 68 1.92 4.20 -2.13
N ILE A 69 1.38 4.48 -3.30
CA ILE A 69 1.33 5.83 -3.90
C ILE A 69 -0.11 6.28 -4.17
N PRO A 70 -0.41 7.58 -4.14
CA PRO A 70 -1.71 8.06 -4.60
C PRO A 70 -1.89 7.74 -6.09
N LYS A 71 -3.11 7.37 -6.47
CA LYS A 71 -3.53 7.35 -7.87
C LYS A 71 -3.46 8.78 -8.38
N ARG A 72 -2.71 9.02 -9.46
CA ARG A 72 -2.74 10.33 -10.13
C ARG A 72 -4.18 10.60 -10.57
N THR A 73 -4.83 11.52 -9.90
CA THR A 73 -6.03 12.16 -10.43
C THR A 73 -5.51 13.14 -11.46
N ASN A 74 -5.87 12.97 -12.74
CA ASN A 74 -5.78 14.09 -13.67
C ASN A 74 -6.76 15.12 -13.13
N ALA A 75 -6.28 16.05 -12.31
CA ALA A 75 -7.00 17.26 -11.98
C ALA A 75 -6.93 18.12 -13.25
N THR A 76 -7.83 17.87 -14.19
CA THR A 76 -8.17 18.83 -15.24
C THR A 76 -9.10 19.84 -14.60
N LEU A 77 -8.57 21.03 -14.30
CA LEU A 77 -9.26 22.32 -14.33
C LEU A 77 -8.21 23.42 -14.53
#